data_AF-A0A8W8L7D0-F1
#
_entry.id   AF-A0A8W8L7D0-F1
#
_cell.length_a   1.000
_cell.length_b   1.000
_cell.length_c   1.000
_cell.angle_alpha   90.00
_cell.angle_beta   90.00
_cell.angle_gamma   90.00
#
_symmetry.space_group_name_H-M   'P 1'
#
loop_
_entity.id
_entity.type
_entity.pdbx_description
1 polymer ?
#
loop_
_entity_poly.entity_id
_entity_poly.type
_entity_poly.pdbx_seq_one_letter_code
_entity_poly.pdbx_strand_id
1 'polypeptide(L)'
;EKKDPKLSSMLKSDGGRMQYMDGLFHTEIDQDILVRRSPKTSPKSSSVGNDQEALQSVTPKKEGVPEEAEKSPLPSNYWVSPSKALIEMNIRQSEGIGKDMTKDIDDSDKLIKTKEELVDSIQKKMDKLKEEKKELTKELEETETLGKEVQKAVERKCKKQHEKDKFKTYIGDMEKIILLLLKVSGLLARAENALQSLPEDSNERLKKMAADKRDRAKQQHEDAKVLKEDIEKRSGQIEVFLQEALSEEEFADYKYYVKMKSKLTIEKQELEDKISLGEEQISALKLSIPEKH
;
A
#
# COMPACT_ATOMS: atom_id res chain seq x y z
N GLU A 1 21.14 25.38 16.00
CA GLU A 1 20.72 25.23 14.59
C GLU A 1 19.20 25.05 14.55
N LYS A 2 18.51 25.50 13.50
CA LYS A 2 17.09 25.17 13.28
C LYS A 2 17.03 23.96 12.36
N LYS A 3 16.66 22.79 12.88
CA LYS A 3 16.37 21.60 12.05
C LYS A 3 15.20 21.92 11.11
N ASP A 4 15.38 21.74 9.81
CA ASP A 4 14.38 22.12 8.81
C ASP A 4 13.05 21.35 8.99
N PRO A 5 11.96 22.00 9.43
CA PRO A 5 10.71 21.30 9.68
C PRO A 5 10.05 20.83 8.37
N LYS A 6 10.31 21.54 7.27
CA LYS A 6 9.76 21.29 5.93
C LYS A 6 10.19 19.94 5.35
N LEU A 7 11.49 19.64 5.38
CA LEU A 7 11.98 18.33 4.95
C LEU A 7 11.39 17.21 5.84
N SER A 8 11.41 17.41 7.15
CA SER A 8 10.88 16.44 8.12
C SER A 8 9.35 16.27 8.10
N SER A 9 8.59 17.15 7.46
CA SER A 9 7.15 16.97 7.21
C SER A 9 6.86 16.40 5.82
N MET A 10 7.61 16.81 4.79
CA MET A 10 7.54 16.22 3.44
C MET A 10 7.94 14.74 3.42
N LEU A 11 8.88 14.32 4.29
CA LEU A 11 9.28 12.91 4.50
C LEU A 11 8.25 12.06 5.28
N LYS A 12 7.05 12.58 5.57
CA LYS A 12 6.01 11.89 6.37
C LYS A 12 4.66 11.72 5.66
N SER A 13 4.39 12.40 4.55
CA SER A 13 3.09 12.30 3.88
C SER A 13 3.04 11.13 2.89
N ASP A 14 1.91 10.42 2.88
CA ASP A 14 1.57 9.34 1.93
C ASP A 14 1.22 9.89 0.53
N GLY A 15 1.90 10.96 0.09
CA GLY A 15 1.51 11.77 -1.07
C GLY A 15 0.10 12.36 -1.00
N GLY A 16 -0.59 12.28 0.14
CA GLY A 16 -2.00 12.64 0.29
C GLY A 16 -3.00 11.54 -0.07
N ARG A 17 -2.57 10.32 -0.46
CA ARG A 17 -3.49 9.23 -0.90
C ARG A 17 -4.62 8.95 0.08
N MET A 18 -4.38 8.98 1.39
CA MET A 18 -5.43 8.67 2.37
C MET A 18 -6.62 9.64 2.35
N GLN A 19 -6.47 10.86 1.81
CA GLN A 19 -7.61 11.79 1.67
C GLN A 19 -8.68 11.32 0.66
N TYR A 20 -8.38 10.30 -0.16
CA TYR A 20 -9.35 9.63 -1.04
C TYR A 20 -9.73 8.23 -0.54
N MET A 21 -9.24 7.81 0.63
CA MET A 21 -9.59 6.56 1.32
C MET A 21 -10.42 6.81 2.59
N ASP A 22 -10.33 8.01 3.16
CA ASP A 22 -11.09 8.44 4.33
C ASP A 22 -12.61 8.27 4.13
N GLY A 23 -13.29 7.83 5.19
CA GLY A 23 -14.71 7.46 5.18
C GLY A 23 -15.09 6.24 4.30
N LEU A 24 -14.22 5.70 3.44
CA LEU A 24 -14.57 4.56 2.58
C LEU A 24 -14.66 3.24 3.36
N PHE A 25 -13.84 3.05 4.39
CA PHE A 25 -13.80 1.83 5.20
C PHE A 25 -13.89 2.16 6.70
N HIS A 26 -14.82 1.52 7.40
CA HIS A 26 -15.00 1.69 8.85
C HIS A 26 -14.02 0.78 9.61
N THR A 27 -12.81 1.29 9.85
CA THR A 27 -11.70 0.57 10.50
C THR A 27 -11.79 0.52 12.03
N GLU A 28 -12.61 1.37 12.65
CA GLU A 28 -12.87 1.38 14.09
C GLU A 28 -13.61 0.11 14.53
N ILE A 29 -12.94 -0.80 15.26
CA ILE A 29 -13.55 -2.03 15.78
C ILE A 29 -14.27 -1.71 17.10
N ASP A 30 -15.56 -2.01 17.15
CA ASP A 30 -16.42 -1.75 18.31
C ASP A 30 -15.98 -2.63 19.48
N GLN A 31 -15.86 -2.04 20.68
CA GLN A 31 -15.30 -2.73 21.84
C GLN A 31 -16.09 -3.99 22.23
N ASP A 32 -17.41 -4.00 22.02
CA ASP A 32 -18.28 -5.17 22.26
C ASP A 32 -17.87 -6.40 21.43
N ILE A 33 -17.32 -6.21 20.23
CA ILE A 33 -16.83 -7.31 19.38
C ILE A 33 -15.52 -7.87 19.94
N LEU A 34 -14.64 -7.01 20.46
CA LEU A 34 -13.39 -7.42 21.11
C LEU A 34 -13.64 -8.15 22.43
N VAL A 35 -14.60 -7.69 23.24
CA VAL A 35 -14.95 -8.29 24.55
C VAL A 35 -15.45 -9.74 24.39
N ARG A 36 -16.25 -10.03 23.35
CA ARG A 36 -16.73 -11.40 23.05
C ARG A 36 -15.59 -12.39 22.78
N ARG A 37 -14.43 -11.94 22.31
CA ARG A 37 -13.27 -12.78 21.95
C ARG A 37 -12.28 -13.02 23.11
N SER A 38 -12.73 -12.86 24.35
CA SER A 38 -11.94 -13.17 25.56
C SER A 38 -11.37 -14.61 25.50
N PRO A 39 -10.05 -14.81 25.73
CA PRO A 39 -9.35 -15.99 25.21
C PRO A 39 -9.71 -17.30 25.94
N LYS A 40 -10.33 -18.24 25.21
CA LYS A 40 -10.47 -19.65 25.64
C LYS A 40 -9.09 -20.31 25.67
N THR A 41 -8.52 -20.45 26.86
CA THR A 41 -7.17 -20.99 27.08
C THR A 41 -7.08 -22.52 26.92
N SER A 42 -5.85 -22.99 26.62
CA SER A 42 -5.34 -24.37 26.77
C SER A 42 -5.66 -25.39 25.66
N PRO A 43 -4.89 -26.51 25.53
CA PRO A 43 -3.60 -26.82 26.16
C PRO A 43 -2.47 -27.10 25.13
N LYS A 44 -1.22 -27.21 25.62
CA LYS A 44 -0.09 -27.72 24.82
C LYS A 44 -0.28 -29.20 24.48
N SER A 45 0.07 -29.59 23.25
CA SER A 45 0.54 -30.95 22.93
C SER A 45 1.74 -30.84 21.98
N SER A 46 2.43 -31.97 21.74
CA SER A 46 3.79 -32.00 21.19
C SER A 46 3.95 -33.04 20.07
N SER A 47 5.05 -32.89 19.31
CA SER A 47 5.81 -33.95 18.62
C SER A 47 5.85 -33.89 17.08
N VAL A 48 7.06 -33.61 16.58
CA VAL A 48 7.79 -34.27 15.47
C VAL A 48 7.04 -34.70 14.21
N GLY A 49 7.53 -34.20 13.06
CA GLY A 49 7.33 -34.80 11.73
C GLY A 49 8.09 -34.00 10.65
N ASN A 50 9.04 -34.63 9.96
CA ASN A 50 9.57 -34.13 8.69
C ASN A 50 8.59 -34.50 7.56
N ASP A 51 8.65 -33.80 6.42
CA ASP A 51 9.19 -34.37 5.18
C ASP A 51 9.30 -33.31 4.06
N GLN A 52 10.05 -33.66 3.00
CA GLN A 52 10.34 -32.79 1.85
C GLN A 52 9.72 -33.37 0.57
N GLU A 53 9.02 -32.54 -0.21
CA GLU A 53 8.90 -32.61 -1.68
C GLU A 53 8.33 -31.25 -2.15
N ALA A 54 8.96 -30.44 -2.99
CA ALA A 54 9.49 -30.66 -4.34
C ALA A 54 8.37 -30.81 -5.41
N LEU A 55 7.90 -29.68 -5.95
CA LEU A 55 7.04 -29.62 -7.13
C LEU A 55 7.62 -28.68 -8.20
N GLN A 56 7.62 -29.16 -9.44
CA GLN A 56 8.21 -28.50 -10.60
C GLN A 56 7.16 -27.63 -11.33
N SER A 57 7.55 -26.43 -11.76
CA SER A 57 6.68 -25.54 -12.54
C SER A 57 6.70 -25.89 -14.04
N VAL A 58 5.58 -26.36 -14.58
CA VAL A 58 5.44 -26.69 -16.02
C VAL A 58 5.09 -25.44 -16.84
N THR A 59 5.84 -25.18 -17.91
CA THR A 59 5.63 -24.05 -18.83
C THR A 59 4.86 -24.45 -20.09
N PRO A 60 3.83 -23.69 -20.53
CA PRO A 60 3.34 -23.69 -21.90
C PRO A 60 4.04 -22.60 -22.76
N LYS A 61 4.23 -22.88 -24.05
CA LYS A 61 4.85 -21.96 -25.04
C LYS A 61 3.94 -20.80 -25.47
N LYS A 62 4.55 -19.76 -26.05
CA LYS A 62 3.93 -18.83 -27.02
C LYS A 62 4.66 -18.93 -28.36
N GLU A 63 3.93 -18.79 -29.47
CA GLU A 63 4.44 -18.66 -30.86
C GLU A 63 3.55 -17.63 -31.61
N GLY A 64 4.11 -16.83 -32.54
CA GLY A 64 3.39 -15.76 -33.30
C GLY A 64 3.14 -14.45 -32.51
N VAL A 65 3.75 -13.27 -32.74
CA VAL A 65 4.45 -12.63 -33.88
C VAL A 65 3.51 -12.25 -35.03
N PRO A 66 3.53 -11.01 -35.60
CA PRO A 66 4.42 -9.83 -35.38
C PRO A 66 3.66 -8.60 -34.76
N GLU A 67 3.94 -7.29 -34.87
CA GLU A 67 4.97 -6.44 -35.55
C GLU A 67 5.20 -5.08 -34.79
N GLU A 68 5.38 -3.96 -35.50
CA GLU A 68 5.74 -2.57 -35.09
C GLU A 68 4.50 -1.65 -34.84
N ALA A 69 4.56 -0.38 -34.37
CA ALA A 69 5.65 0.61 -34.35
C ALA A 69 5.59 1.62 -33.16
N GLU A 70 6.40 2.69 -33.23
CA GLU A 70 6.49 3.84 -32.31
C GLU A 70 6.81 3.55 -30.83
N LYS A 71 8.01 3.02 -30.59
CA LYS A 71 8.78 3.39 -29.40
C LYS A 71 9.74 4.53 -29.73
N SER A 72 9.60 5.65 -29.05
CA SER A 72 10.67 6.64 -28.86
C SER A 72 10.56 7.25 -27.45
N PRO A 73 11.68 7.58 -26.80
CA PRO A 73 11.73 7.50 -25.34
C PRO A 73 11.38 8.81 -24.64
N LEU A 74 10.38 8.76 -23.75
CA LEU A 74 10.36 9.68 -22.61
C LEU A 74 11.52 9.31 -21.66
N PRO A 75 12.31 10.28 -21.16
CA PRO A 75 13.43 10.00 -20.27
C PRO A 75 13.00 9.23 -19.01
N SER A 76 13.85 8.31 -18.54
CA SER A 76 13.56 7.44 -17.38
C SER A 76 13.17 8.22 -16.12
N ASN A 77 13.73 9.42 -15.96
CA ASN A 77 13.43 10.38 -14.89
C ASN A 77 12.01 10.99 -14.91
N TYR A 78 11.12 10.62 -15.85
CA TYR A 78 9.67 10.86 -15.73
C TYR A 78 8.90 9.74 -15.00
N TRP A 79 9.53 8.62 -14.66
CA TRP A 79 8.93 7.48 -13.94
C TRP A 79 9.16 7.54 -12.43
N VAL A 80 9.08 8.74 -11.89
CA VAL A 80 9.67 9.11 -10.60
C VAL A 80 8.60 9.36 -9.54
N SER A 81 8.83 8.85 -8.32
CA SER A 81 7.93 9.08 -7.18
C SER A 81 7.85 10.58 -6.84
N PRO A 82 6.70 11.10 -6.34
CA PRO A 82 6.50 12.55 -6.18
C PRO A 82 7.59 13.23 -5.36
N SER A 83 8.06 12.54 -4.32
CA SER A 83 9.15 12.99 -3.45
C SER A 83 10.45 13.25 -4.23
N LYS A 84 10.82 12.37 -5.17
CA LYS A 84 12.04 12.50 -5.97
C LYS A 84 11.88 13.53 -7.10
N ALA A 85 10.68 13.69 -7.67
CA ALA A 85 10.41 14.77 -8.63
C ALA A 85 10.52 16.15 -7.96
N LEU A 86 9.99 16.29 -6.74
CA LEU A 86 10.12 17.49 -5.92
C LEU A 86 11.59 17.78 -5.55
N ILE A 87 12.38 16.75 -5.24
CA ILE A 87 13.83 16.89 -4.99
C ILE A 87 14.56 17.39 -6.24
N GLU A 88 14.33 16.80 -7.42
CA GLU A 88 14.97 17.24 -8.67
C GLU A 88 14.65 18.70 -9.03
N MET A 89 13.44 19.18 -8.74
CA MET A 89 13.06 20.58 -8.95
C MET A 89 13.85 21.55 -8.06
N ASN A 90 14.03 21.20 -6.78
CA ASN A 90 14.74 22.06 -5.83
C ASN A 90 16.27 22.06 -6.06
N ILE A 91 16.85 20.94 -6.48
CA ILE A 91 18.28 20.87 -6.87
C ILE A 91 18.57 21.89 -7.99
N ARG A 92 17.75 21.89 -9.05
CA ARG A 92 17.87 22.84 -10.19
C ARG A 92 17.72 24.31 -9.79
N GLN A 93 17.00 24.61 -8.71
CA GLN A 93 16.92 25.97 -8.17
C GLN A 93 18.17 26.37 -7.36
N SER A 94 18.86 25.40 -6.74
CA SER A 94 20.11 25.65 -6.01
C SER A 94 21.34 25.85 -6.91
N GLU A 95 21.36 25.22 -8.09
CA GLU A 95 22.47 25.29 -9.05
C GLU A 95 22.75 26.70 -9.62
N GLY A 96 21.84 27.66 -9.40
CA GLY A 96 21.99 29.05 -9.86
C GLY A 96 22.92 29.94 -9.02
N ILE A 97 23.40 29.48 -7.86
CA ILE A 97 24.15 30.31 -6.89
C ILE A 97 25.44 29.59 -6.45
N GLY A 98 26.52 29.72 -7.22
CA GLY A 98 27.81 29.08 -6.88
C GLY A 98 29.01 29.58 -7.68
N LYS A 99 29.66 30.66 -7.20
CA LYS A 99 30.98 31.12 -7.67
C LYS A 99 31.77 31.85 -6.56
N ASP A 100 32.31 31.10 -5.60
CA ASP A 100 33.47 31.53 -4.78
C ASP A 100 34.19 30.31 -4.18
N MET A 101 35.03 29.63 -4.97
CA MET A 101 35.65 28.37 -4.54
C MET A 101 36.81 28.60 -3.57
N THR A 102 36.61 28.28 -2.28
CA THR A 102 37.68 27.96 -1.30
C THR A 102 37.14 27.61 0.09
N LYS A 103 35.85 27.83 0.39
CA LYS A 103 35.22 27.44 1.68
C LYS A 103 34.59 26.04 1.65
N ASP A 104 34.43 25.49 0.45
CA ASP A 104 33.45 24.46 0.11
C ASP A 104 33.84 23.05 0.58
N ILE A 105 35.11 22.83 0.94
CA ILE A 105 35.62 21.50 1.32
C ILE A 105 35.07 21.06 2.68
N ASP A 106 35.13 21.94 3.69
CA ASP A 106 34.64 21.66 5.05
C ASP A 106 33.10 21.52 5.05
N ASP A 107 32.40 22.29 4.21
CA ASP A 107 30.95 22.15 4.05
C ASP A 107 30.53 20.92 3.22
N SER A 108 31.36 20.47 2.25
CA SER A 108 31.17 19.20 1.54
C SER A 108 31.33 17.99 2.48
N ASP A 109 32.34 17.99 3.34
CA ASP A 109 32.56 16.95 4.34
C ASP A 109 31.42 16.88 5.38
N LYS A 110 30.88 18.03 5.80
CA LYS A 110 29.66 18.09 6.64
C LYS A 110 28.43 17.59 5.88
N LEU A 111 28.30 17.90 4.59
CA LEU A 111 27.20 17.43 3.76
C LEU A 111 27.25 15.91 3.55
N ILE A 112 28.44 15.33 3.39
CA ILE A 112 28.63 13.87 3.34
C ILE A 112 28.24 13.24 4.67
N LYS A 113 28.76 13.74 5.80
CA LYS A 113 28.43 13.22 7.15
C LYS A 113 26.93 13.28 7.45
N THR A 114 26.26 14.40 7.13
CA THR A 114 24.81 14.53 7.35
C THR A 114 23.98 13.65 6.40
N LYS A 115 24.47 13.33 5.19
CA LYS A 115 23.86 12.28 4.34
C LYS A 115 24.06 10.88 4.92
N GLU A 116 25.25 10.55 5.42
CA GLU A 116 25.57 9.29 6.09
C GLU A 116 24.66 9.09 7.33
N GLU A 117 24.56 10.10 8.21
CA GLU A 117 23.64 10.12 9.36
C GLU A 117 22.17 9.97 8.98
N LEU A 118 21.74 10.61 7.88
CA LEU A 118 20.36 10.51 7.39
C LEU A 118 20.04 9.10 6.85
N VAL A 119 20.97 8.48 6.11
CA VAL A 119 20.83 7.08 5.67
C VAL A 119 20.69 6.16 6.88
N ASP A 120 21.54 6.33 7.89
CA ASP A 120 21.49 5.60 9.15
C ASP A 120 20.15 5.79 9.90
N SER A 121 19.63 7.02 9.91
CA SER A 121 18.34 7.33 10.53
C SER A 121 17.14 6.76 9.78
N ILE A 122 17.20 6.68 8.45
CA ILE A 122 16.13 6.06 7.64
C ILE A 122 16.22 4.53 7.74
N GLN A 123 17.43 3.95 7.76
CA GLN A 123 17.62 2.50 7.97
C GLN A 123 17.00 2.06 9.30
N LYS A 124 17.35 2.73 10.41
CA LYS A 124 16.79 2.46 11.75
C LYS A 124 15.26 2.65 11.83
N LYS A 125 14.65 3.40 10.90
CA LYS A 125 13.19 3.48 10.73
C LYS A 125 12.67 2.29 9.90
N MET A 126 13.33 1.92 8.80
CA MET A 126 12.95 0.76 7.98
C MET A 126 12.98 -0.54 8.76
N ASP A 127 13.97 -0.72 9.63
CA ASP A 127 14.10 -1.93 10.45
C ASP A 127 12.87 -2.09 11.38
N LYS A 128 12.39 -0.99 11.98
CA LYS A 128 11.15 -0.97 12.78
C LYS A 128 9.90 -1.23 11.95
N LEU A 129 9.75 -0.58 10.79
CA LEU A 129 8.60 -0.84 9.90
C LEU A 129 8.56 -2.30 9.43
N LYS A 130 9.72 -2.95 9.28
CA LYS A 130 9.82 -4.38 8.94
C LYS A 130 9.49 -5.30 10.11
N GLU A 131 9.76 -4.89 11.34
CA GLU A 131 9.31 -5.57 12.56
C GLU A 131 7.79 -5.43 12.74
N GLU A 132 7.25 -4.22 12.64
CA GLU A 132 5.80 -3.94 12.60
C GLU A 132 5.10 -4.77 11.51
N LYS A 133 5.69 -4.87 10.31
CA LYS A 133 5.13 -5.68 9.21
C LYS A 133 5.09 -7.17 9.55
N LYS A 134 6.08 -7.67 10.30
CA LYS A 134 6.14 -9.08 10.71
C LYS A 134 5.05 -9.40 11.75
N GLU A 135 4.82 -8.50 12.71
CA GLU A 135 3.73 -8.62 13.68
C GLU A 135 2.35 -8.56 12.99
N LEU A 136 2.15 -7.59 12.11
CA LEU A 136 0.92 -7.44 11.33
C LEU A 136 0.64 -8.64 10.39
N THR A 137 1.70 -9.27 9.85
CA THR A 137 1.56 -10.51 9.05
C THR A 137 1.06 -11.67 9.91
N LYS A 138 1.52 -11.77 11.17
CA LYS A 138 1.03 -12.78 12.13
C LYS A 138 -0.43 -12.53 12.54
N GLU A 139 -0.84 -11.28 12.74
CA GLU A 139 -2.25 -10.95 13.01
C GLU A 139 -3.16 -11.29 11.82
N LEU A 140 -2.68 -11.12 10.59
CA LEU A 140 -3.34 -11.58 9.36
C LEU A 140 -3.44 -13.11 9.30
N GLU A 141 -2.40 -13.86 9.68
CA GLU A 141 -2.44 -15.33 9.73
C GLU A 141 -3.44 -15.87 10.77
N GLU A 142 -3.53 -15.23 11.93
CA GLU A 142 -4.54 -15.53 12.96
C GLU A 142 -5.97 -15.18 12.49
N THR A 143 -6.12 -14.06 11.77
CA THR A 143 -7.40 -13.63 11.19
C THR A 143 -7.85 -14.55 10.05
N GLU A 144 -6.93 -14.97 9.18
CA GLU A 144 -7.18 -15.93 8.11
C GLU A 144 -7.46 -17.35 8.64
N THR A 145 -6.96 -17.68 9.83
CA THR A 145 -7.32 -18.92 10.55
C THR A 145 -8.78 -18.87 11.01
N LEU A 146 -9.23 -17.77 11.61
CA LEU A 146 -10.65 -17.55 11.92
C LEU A 146 -11.52 -17.56 10.66
N GLY A 147 -11.04 -16.95 9.55
CA GLY A 147 -11.71 -16.97 8.25
C GLY A 147 -12.00 -18.39 7.74
N LYS A 148 -11.07 -19.33 7.96
CA LYS A 148 -11.25 -20.76 7.62
C LYS A 148 -12.25 -21.46 8.56
N GLU A 149 -12.36 -21.04 9.82
CA GLU A 149 -13.37 -21.57 10.75
C GLU A 149 -14.78 -21.08 10.42
N VAL A 150 -14.91 -19.78 10.11
CA VAL A 150 -16.13 -19.18 9.58
C VAL A 150 -16.54 -19.84 8.26
N GLN A 151 -15.62 -20.01 7.30
CA GLN A 151 -15.91 -20.73 6.05
C GLN A 151 -16.40 -22.16 6.32
N LYS A 152 -15.76 -22.91 7.22
CA LYS A 152 -16.24 -24.25 7.62
C LYS A 152 -17.63 -24.20 8.25
N ALA A 153 -17.99 -23.15 8.99
CA ALA A 153 -19.35 -22.99 9.54
C ALA A 153 -20.38 -22.75 8.43
N VAL A 154 -20.09 -21.84 7.48
CA VAL A 154 -20.90 -21.59 6.28
C VAL A 154 -21.08 -22.86 5.45
N GLU A 155 -20.01 -23.61 5.20
CA GLU A 155 -20.04 -24.86 4.43
C GLU A 155 -20.87 -25.96 5.10
N ARG A 156 -20.93 -25.99 6.43
CA ARG A 156 -21.75 -26.96 7.20
C ARG A 156 -23.21 -26.53 7.37
N LYS A 157 -23.49 -25.24 7.53
CA LYS A 157 -24.81 -24.74 7.96
C LYS A 157 -25.67 -24.10 6.87
N CYS A 158 -25.07 -23.46 5.86
CA CYS A 158 -25.85 -22.94 4.73
C CYS A 158 -26.40 -24.10 3.89
N LYS A 159 -27.67 -24.01 3.53
CA LYS A 159 -28.43 -25.14 2.95
C LYS A 159 -28.33 -25.18 1.43
N LYS A 160 -28.15 -24.03 0.78
CA LYS A 160 -28.16 -23.88 -0.69
C LYS A 160 -26.72 -23.66 -1.15
N GLN A 161 -26.28 -24.35 -2.21
CA GLN A 161 -24.90 -24.23 -2.69
C GLN A 161 -24.55 -22.77 -3.09
N HIS A 162 -25.48 -22.07 -3.72
CA HIS A 162 -25.28 -20.67 -4.13
C HIS A 162 -25.05 -19.68 -2.97
N GLU A 163 -25.45 -20.01 -1.73
CA GLU A 163 -25.15 -19.20 -0.54
C GLU A 163 -23.65 -19.27 -0.23
N LYS A 164 -23.08 -20.48 -0.31
CA LYS A 164 -21.66 -20.76 -0.10
C LYS A 164 -20.81 -20.13 -1.21
N ASP A 165 -21.26 -20.23 -2.45
CA ASP A 165 -20.58 -19.64 -3.61
C ASP A 165 -20.59 -18.10 -3.56
N LYS A 166 -21.72 -17.49 -3.16
CA LYS A 166 -21.82 -16.03 -2.90
C LYS A 166 -20.84 -15.60 -1.82
N PHE A 167 -20.84 -16.26 -0.66
CA PHE A 167 -19.93 -15.97 0.45
C PHE A 167 -18.45 -16.06 0.00
N LYS A 168 -18.06 -17.16 -0.63
CA LYS A 168 -16.67 -17.40 -1.09
C LYS A 168 -16.22 -16.35 -2.11
N THR A 169 -17.10 -15.94 -3.01
CA THR A 169 -16.81 -14.91 -4.01
C THR A 169 -16.65 -13.54 -3.36
N TYR A 170 -17.57 -13.17 -2.46
CA TYR A 170 -17.52 -11.90 -1.71
C TYR A 170 -16.24 -11.74 -0.88
N ILE A 171 -15.83 -12.76 -0.10
CA ILE A 171 -14.59 -12.70 0.69
C ILE A 171 -13.36 -12.46 -0.20
N GLY A 172 -13.32 -13.08 -1.39
CA GLY A 172 -12.24 -12.85 -2.35
C GLY A 172 -12.32 -11.49 -3.04
N ASP A 173 -13.51 -10.95 -3.30
CA ASP A 173 -13.67 -9.64 -3.95
C ASP A 173 -13.46 -8.46 -3.00
N MET A 174 -13.79 -8.62 -1.72
CA MET A 174 -13.57 -7.64 -0.65
C MET A 174 -12.10 -7.20 -0.58
N GLU A 175 -11.18 -8.16 -0.58
CA GLU A 175 -9.72 -7.89 -0.57
C GLU A 175 -9.28 -7.18 -1.87
N LYS A 176 -9.81 -7.60 -3.03
CA LYS A 176 -9.51 -6.97 -4.34
C LYS A 176 -9.97 -5.51 -4.40
N ILE A 177 -11.15 -5.17 -3.88
CA ILE A 177 -11.67 -3.80 -3.96
C ILE A 177 -10.93 -2.84 -3.02
N ILE A 178 -10.50 -3.31 -1.85
CA ILE A 178 -9.61 -2.57 -0.94
C ILE A 178 -8.30 -2.23 -1.67
N LEU A 179 -7.62 -3.24 -2.24
CA LEU A 179 -6.35 -3.06 -2.95
C LEU A 179 -6.51 -2.20 -4.22
N LEU A 180 -7.64 -2.30 -4.93
CA LEU A 180 -7.94 -1.45 -6.09
C LEU A 180 -8.10 0.02 -5.66
N LEU A 181 -8.89 0.30 -4.62
CA LEU A 181 -9.09 1.66 -4.12
C LEU A 181 -7.78 2.28 -3.61
N LEU A 182 -6.97 1.53 -2.85
CA LEU A 182 -5.66 1.98 -2.38
C LEU A 182 -4.71 2.32 -3.55
N LYS A 183 -4.70 1.47 -4.59
CA LYS A 183 -3.90 1.69 -5.80
C LYS A 183 -4.34 2.91 -6.59
N VAL A 184 -5.65 3.08 -6.79
CA VAL A 184 -6.22 4.18 -7.61
C VAL A 184 -6.14 5.51 -6.86
N SER A 185 -6.44 5.54 -5.56
CA SER A 185 -6.21 6.72 -4.70
C SER A 185 -4.74 7.15 -4.73
N GLY A 186 -3.80 6.20 -4.74
CA GLY A 186 -2.37 6.46 -4.93
C GLY A 186 -1.99 6.95 -6.33
N LEU A 187 -2.71 6.58 -7.38
CA LEU A 187 -2.52 7.12 -8.74
C LEU A 187 -3.08 8.54 -8.87
N LEU A 188 -4.26 8.81 -8.29
CA LEU A 188 -4.88 10.12 -8.25
C LEU A 188 -4.03 11.13 -7.47
N ALA A 189 -3.62 10.77 -6.24
CA ALA A 189 -2.71 11.59 -5.43
C ALA A 189 -1.42 11.95 -6.19
N ARG A 190 -0.80 10.97 -6.88
CA ARG A 190 0.40 11.21 -7.69
C ARG A 190 0.12 12.13 -8.89
N ALA A 191 -1.05 12.03 -9.52
CA ALA A 191 -1.42 12.89 -10.64
C ALA A 191 -1.75 14.33 -10.20
N GLU A 192 -2.42 14.53 -9.07
CA GLU A 192 -2.70 15.87 -8.53
C GLU A 192 -1.42 16.57 -8.05
N ASN A 193 -0.55 15.88 -7.31
CA ASN A 193 0.76 16.44 -6.93
C ASN A 193 1.61 16.80 -8.16
N ALA A 194 1.66 15.92 -9.17
CA ALA A 194 2.41 16.19 -10.39
C ALA A 194 1.88 17.45 -11.12
N LEU A 195 0.56 17.58 -11.25
CA LEU A 195 -0.08 18.75 -11.87
C LEU A 195 0.17 20.04 -11.07
N GLN A 196 0.09 19.98 -9.74
CA GLN A 196 0.38 21.12 -8.85
C GLN A 196 1.87 21.52 -8.84
N SER A 197 2.78 20.58 -9.15
CA SER A 197 4.23 20.83 -9.17
C SER A 197 4.76 21.46 -10.47
N LEU A 198 3.91 21.66 -11.48
CA LEU A 198 4.31 22.28 -12.75
C LEU A 198 4.49 23.81 -12.58
N PRO A 199 5.64 24.39 -12.96
CA PRO A 199 5.82 25.85 -13.05
C PRO A 199 4.75 26.52 -13.93
N GLU A 200 4.40 27.77 -13.65
CA GLU A 200 3.41 28.52 -14.44
C GLU A 200 3.83 28.70 -15.91
N ASP A 201 5.14 28.83 -16.18
CA ASP A 201 5.72 28.88 -17.53
C ASP A 201 5.77 27.51 -18.25
N SER A 202 5.26 26.43 -17.65
CA SER A 202 5.24 25.11 -18.28
C SER A 202 4.45 25.13 -19.59
N ASN A 203 5.01 24.50 -20.62
CA ASN A 203 4.37 24.32 -21.92
C ASN A 203 2.93 23.80 -21.77
N GLU A 204 1.97 24.49 -22.38
CA GLU A 204 0.54 24.21 -22.28
C GLU A 204 0.18 22.76 -22.67
N ARG A 205 0.94 22.16 -23.60
CA ARG A 205 0.79 20.73 -23.94
C ARG A 205 1.12 19.81 -22.76
N LEU A 206 2.13 20.14 -21.94
CA LEU A 206 2.48 19.38 -20.74
C LEU A 206 1.42 19.54 -19.65
N LYS A 207 0.97 20.77 -19.39
CA LYS A 207 -0.12 21.06 -18.43
C LYS A 207 -1.39 20.27 -18.80
N LYS A 208 -1.81 20.32 -20.06
CA LYS A 208 -2.97 19.55 -20.56
C LYS A 208 -2.79 18.04 -20.39
N MET A 209 -1.64 17.47 -20.77
CA MET A 209 -1.41 16.03 -20.59
C MET A 209 -1.40 15.60 -19.12
N ALA A 210 -0.94 16.47 -18.20
CA ALA A 210 -1.02 16.23 -16.76
C ALA A 210 -2.47 16.32 -16.24
N ALA A 211 -3.25 17.30 -16.69
CA ALA A 211 -4.67 17.43 -16.37
C ALA A 211 -5.48 16.23 -16.88
N ASP A 212 -5.34 15.85 -18.16
CA ASP A 212 -5.97 14.68 -18.74
C ASP A 212 -5.61 13.39 -17.96
N LYS A 213 -4.38 13.30 -17.40
CA LYS A 213 -3.93 12.15 -16.60
C LYS A 213 -4.58 12.14 -15.21
N ARG A 214 -4.73 13.31 -14.58
CA ARG A 214 -5.48 13.50 -13.33
C ARG A 214 -6.94 13.10 -13.52
N ASP A 215 -7.59 13.61 -14.57
CA ASP A 215 -9.01 13.38 -14.82
C ASP A 215 -9.32 11.89 -15.07
N ARG A 216 -8.47 11.18 -15.81
CA ARG A 216 -8.57 9.71 -15.94
C ARG A 216 -8.40 8.97 -14.60
N ALA A 217 -7.43 9.38 -13.78
CA ALA A 217 -7.23 8.77 -12.45
C ALA A 217 -8.41 9.07 -11.49
N LYS A 218 -9.05 10.24 -11.63
CA LYS A 218 -10.25 10.60 -10.86
C LYS A 218 -11.46 9.79 -11.31
N GLN A 219 -11.68 9.61 -12.61
CA GLN A 219 -12.76 8.74 -13.09
C GLN A 219 -12.59 7.31 -12.56
N GLN A 220 -11.38 6.74 -12.64
CA GLN A 220 -11.09 5.42 -12.08
C GLN A 220 -11.36 5.31 -10.57
N HIS A 221 -11.24 6.41 -9.82
CA HIS A 221 -11.55 6.42 -8.38
C HIS A 221 -13.05 6.38 -8.12
N GLU A 222 -13.83 7.15 -8.87
CA GLU A 222 -15.30 7.09 -8.82
C GLU A 222 -15.84 5.73 -9.30
N ASP A 223 -15.28 5.17 -10.38
CA ASP A 223 -15.61 3.81 -10.86
C ASP A 223 -15.35 2.75 -9.76
N ALA A 224 -14.22 2.87 -9.04
CA ALA A 224 -13.88 1.99 -7.93
C ALA A 224 -14.79 2.19 -6.70
N LYS A 225 -15.27 3.40 -6.44
CA LYS A 225 -16.29 3.66 -5.39
C LYS A 225 -17.62 2.99 -5.71
N VAL A 226 -18.07 3.02 -6.97
CA VAL A 226 -19.28 2.30 -7.40
C VAL A 226 -19.12 0.78 -7.25
N LEU A 227 -17.96 0.22 -7.56
CA LEU A 227 -17.65 -1.20 -7.30
C LEU A 227 -17.66 -1.53 -5.80
N LYS A 228 -17.19 -0.62 -4.95
CA LYS A 228 -17.25 -0.77 -3.48
C LYS A 228 -18.67 -0.78 -2.95
N GLU A 229 -19.56 0.06 -3.48
CA GLU A 229 -20.98 0.01 -3.11
C GLU A 229 -21.65 -1.33 -3.50
N ASP A 230 -21.31 -1.92 -4.65
CA ASP A 230 -21.81 -3.25 -5.03
C ASP A 230 -21.34 -4.34 -4.05
N ILE A 231 -20.08 -4.26 -3.60
CA ILE A 231 -19.52 -5.16 -2.58
C ILE A 231 -20.28 -5.03 -1.25
N GLU A 232 -20.65 -3.82 -0.83
CA GLU A 232 -21.46 -3.59 0.38
C GLU A 232 -22.91 -4.08 0.21
N LYS A 233 -23.52 -3.85 -0.96
CA LYS A 233 -24.84 -4.41 -1.31
C LYS A 233 -24.83 -5.94 -1.31
N ARG A 234 -23.70 -6.57 -1.70
CA ARG A 234 -23.48 -8.01 -1.55
C ARG A 234 -23.22 -8.44 -0.10
N SER A 235 -22.51 -7.65 0.71
CA SER A 235 -22.32 -7.90 2.15
C SER A 235 -23.66 -8.04 2.87
N GLY A 236 -24.55 -7.05 2.70
CA GLY A 236 -25.87 -7.06 3.34
C GLY A 236 -26.74 -8.25 2.92
N GLN A 237 -26.67 -8.67 1.65
CA GLN A 237 -27.35 -9.90 1.19
C GLN A 237 -26.80 -11.18 1.83
N ILE A 238 -25.49 -11.21 2.11
CA ILE A 238 -24.82 -12.34 2.75
C ILE A 238 -25.12 -12.37 4.25
N GLU A 239 -25.07 -11.22 4.92
CA GLU A 239 -25.40 -11.07 6.33
C GLU A 239 -26.80 -11.59 6.67
N VAL A 240 -27.81 -11.34 5.82
CA VAL A 240 -29.17 -11.88 6.01
C VAL A 240 -29.18 -13.41 6.06
N PHE A 241 -28.65 -14.12 5.06
CA PHE A 241 -28.69 -15.59 5.06
C PHE A 241 -27.71 -16.23 6.05
N LEU A 242 -26.63 -15.53 6.42
CA LEU A 242 -25.73 -15.98 7.49
C LEU A 242 -26.38 -15.84 8.87
N GLN A 243 -27.15 -14.78 9.12
CA GLN A 243 -27.90 -14.61 10.38
C GLN A 243 -29.01 -15.65 10.55
N GLU A 244 -29.59 -16.15 9.46
CA GLU A 244 -30.56 -17.27 9.48
C GLU A 244 -29.90 -18.66 9.65
N ALA A 245 -28.63 -18.83 9.26
CA ALA A 245 -27.97 -20.13 9.19
C ALA A 245 -26.97 -20.40 10.33
N LEU A 246 -26.34 -19.36 10.87
CA LEU A 246 -25.31 -19.45 11.91
C LEU A 246 -25.89 -19.20 13.32
N SER A 247 -25.13 -19.61 14.35
CA SER A 247 -25.39 -19.16 15.72
C SER A 247 -24.87 -17.73 15.95
N GLU A 248 -25.30 -17.09 17.04
CA GLU A 248 -24.88 -15.72 17.36
C GLU A 248 -23.36 -15.58 17.60
N GLU A 249 -22.69 -16.63 18.11
CA GLU A 249 -21.24 -16.69 18.27
C GLU A 249 -20.55 -16.71 16.89
N GLU A 250 -20.90 -17.67 16.03
CA GLU A 250 -20.35 -17.79 14.67
C GLU A 250 -20.65 -16.58 13.77
N PHE A 251 -21.80 -15.92 13.94
CA PHE A 251 -22.15 -14.71 13.17
C PHE A 251 -21.40 -13.48 13.68
N ALA A 252 -21.11 -13.39 14.98
CA ALA A 252 -20.19 -12.38 15.52
C ALA A 252 -18.76 -12.61 15.02
N ASP A 253 -18.28 -13.86 15.00
CA ASP A 253 -16.97 -14.23 14.44
C ASP A 253 -16.87 -13.88 12.95
N TYR A 254 -17.93 -14.10 12.15
CA TYR A 254 -17.98 -13.66 10.75
C TYR A 254 -17.80 -12.13 10.62
N LYS A 255 -18.54 -11.33 11.41
CA LYS A 255 -18.43 -9.87 11.37
C LYS A 255 -17.05 -9.38 11.80
N TYR A 256 -16.50 -9.96 12.87
CA TYR A 256 -15.14 -9.65 13.33
C TYR A 256 -14.11 -10.01 12.25
N TYR A 257 -14.19 -11.20 11.64
CA TYR A 257 -13.30 -11.63 10.56
C TYR A 257 -13.34 -10.67 9.37
N VAL A 258 -14.52 -10.30 8.86
CA VAL A 258 -14.70 -9.36 7.75
C VAL A 258 -14.11 -7.98 8.08
N LYS A 259 -14.44 -7.44 9.25
CA LYS A 259 -13.99 -6.11 9.69
C LYS A 259 -12.48 -6.06 9.94
N MET A 260 -11.95 -7.07 10.62
CA MET A 260 -10.51 -7.18 10.91
C MET A 260 -9.69 -7.43 9.63
N LYS A 261 -10.09 -8.39 8.78
CA LYS A 261 -9.39 -8.64 7.50
C LYS A 261 -9.34 -7.38 6.63
N SER A 262 -10.43 -6.60 6.60
CA SER A 262 -10.45 -5.32 5.89
C SER A 262 -9.45 -4.30 6.47
N LYS A 263 -9.45 -4.11 7.80
CA LYS A 263 -8.51 -3.22 8.52
C LYS A 263 -7.05 -3.60 8.26
N LEU A 264 -6.68 -4.85 8.55
CA LEU A 264 -5.29 -5.33 8.46
C LEU A 264 -4.77 -5.32 7.01
N THR A 265 -5.64 -5.48 6.01
CA THR A 265 -5.26 -5.34 4.59
C THR A 265 -4.86 -3.91 4.24
N ILE A 266 -5.58 -2.90 4.74
CA ILE A 266 -5.26 -1.49 4.55
C ILE A 266 -3.94 -1.15 5.26
N GLU A 267 -3.81 -1.51 6.53
CA GLU A 267 -2.62 -1.24 7.34
C GLU A 267 -1.36 -1.92 6.75
N LYS A 268 -1.49 -3.13 6.21
CA LYS A 268 -0.38 -3.84 5.56
C LYS A 268 0.06 -3.11 4.29
N GLN A 269 -0.87 -2.73 3.42
CA GLN A 269 -0.53 -2.04 2.17
C GLN A 269 0.12 -0.68 2.48
N GLU A 270 -0.43 0.09 3.42
CA GLU A 270 0.19 1.31 3.94
C GLU A 270 1.63 1.11 4.41
N LEU A 271 1.88 0.04 5.16
CA LEU A 271 3.20 -0.26 5.71
C LEU A 271 4.19 -0.71 4.64
N GLU A 272 3.72 -1.47 3.64
CA GLU A 272 4.50 -1.84 2.45
C GLU A 272 4.91 -0.61 1.62
N ASP A 273 4.01 0.36 1.42
CA ASP A 273 4.33 1.61 0.73
C ASP A 273 5.31 2.49 1.55
N LYS A 274 5.14 2.56 2.87
CA LYS A 274 6.07 3.28 3.79
C LYS A 274 7.47 2.67 3.78
N ILE A 275 7.59 1.35 3.64
CA ILE A 275 8.88 0.65 3.48
C ILE A 275 9.48 0.92 2.10
N SER A 276 8.71 0.72 1.02
CA SER A 276 9.18 0.93 -0.36
C SER A 276 9.70 2.35 -0.57
N LEU A 277 9.00 3.36 -0.03
CA LEU A 277 9.43 4.76 -0.09
C LEU A 277 10.75 5.02 0.66
N GLY A 278 10.98 4.35 1.81
CA GLY A 278 12.24 4.47 2.54
C GLY A 278 13.40 3.74 1.86
N GLU A 279 13.14 2.63 1.17
CA GLU A 279 14.14 1.93 0.36
C GLU A 279 14.52 2.72 -0.91
N GLU A 280 13.55 3.39 -1.57
CA GLU A 280 13.83 4.40 -2.60
C GLU A 280 14.72 5.54 -2.06
N GLN A 281 14.39 6.07 -0.88
CA GLN A 281 15.13 7.18 -0.25
C GLN A 281 16.57 6.79 0.11
N ILE A 282 16.79 5.64 0.74
CA ILE A 282 18.13 5.12 1.05
C ILE A 282 18.94 4.94 -0.24
N SER A 283 18.32 4.39 -1.29
CA SER A 283 18.98 4.17 -2.59
C SER A 283 19.38 5.48 -3.26
N ALA A 284 18.48 6.46 -3.30
CA ALA A 284 18.74 7.79 -3.87
C ALA A 284 19.80 8.58 -3.06
N LEU A 285 19.79 8.48 -1.73
CA LEU A 285 20.79 9.11 -0.87
C LEU A 285 22.18 8.50 -1.10
N LYS A 286 22.29 7.17 -1.12
CA LYS A 286 23.56 6.45 -1.38
C LYS A 286 24.15 6.81 -2.74
N LEU A 287 23.34 6.87 -3.79
CA LEU A 287 23.77 7.34 -5.13
C LEU A 287 24.19 8.82 -5.18
N SER A 288 23.89 9.61 -4.13
CA SER A 288 24.28 11.02 -4.02
C SER A 288 25.50 11.27 -3.12
N ILE A 289 26.07 10.23 -2.52
CA ILE A 289 27.31 10.29 -1.75
C ILE A 289 28.44 9.87 -2.69
N PRO A 290 29.50 10.67 -2.89
CA PRO A 290 30.63 10.27 -3.72
C PRO A 290 31.30 9.00 -3.17
N GLU A 291 31.72 8.09 -4.05
CA GLU A 291 32.57 6.97 -3.63
C GLU A 291 33.92 7.51 -3.13
N LYS A 292 34.37 7.00 -1.98
CA LYS A 292 35.68 7.33 -1.39
C LYS A 292 36.76 6.54 -2.13
N HIS A 293 37.38 7.17 -3.13
CA HIS A 293 38.63 6.71 -3.77
C HIS A 293 39.85 7.02 -2.89
#